data_AF-A0A7W1VQP9-F1
#
_entry.id   AF-A0A7W1VQP9-F1
#
_cell.length_a   1.000
_cell.length_b   1.000
_cell.length_c   1.000
_cell.angle_alpha   90.00
_cell.angle_beta   90.00
_cell.angle_gamma   90.00
#
_symmetry.space_group_name_H-M   'P 1'
#
loop_
_entity.id
_entity.type
_entity.pdbx_description
1 polymer ?
#
loop_
_entity_poly.entity_id
_entity_poly.type
_entity_poly.pdbx_seq_one_letter_code
_entity_poly.pdbx_strand_id
1 'polypeptide(L)'
;MSLNESIVEDAALSWFGELGYSCLGAEALTPALSHGEREAYSDVVLAGRLREAIRRLNPAIPEEAREEALRKVLRVATTSLVQTNRAFHQMLRDGVDVEYARPDGSIKGDKARLVDFTNVDTNDWLVVNQFTVIEGQHNRRPDLVVFVNGLPLALIELKNAADENATIWSAYAQLQTYKAEVPSLLHYNAALVVSDGLQARIGSLTANQEWFKVWREIDFDSPPPSPQPSPSGRGSWREIDSNSPPPSPQPSPSGRGSEHYRGGFDFAGLTIKARELRKNQTPAEELLWELLRDRQLMGAKFRRQHQFGEYICDFFCNEAKLVVECDGEPHSANARKKHDAKRDAYLRSQGLTVVRFENARVLNDTDAVLREIATHLPSSPGRRVGDEGQQRPRPTAALELQTLIYGVFEKERFLKLLLHFIVFEEDADTGALHKIIAGYHQFHAVNAAVEETVRASGMSDAGVVRDDPGRYWAGRMHGGKPGDRRAGVVWHTQGSGKSFTMLFYAARAIRESAMQNPTLVVLTDRNDLDDQLFGQFQRLVITHIFSGLD
;
A
#
# COMPACT_ATOMS: atom_id res chain seq x y z
N MET A 1 14.29 -3.75 26.40
CA MET A 1 12.84 -3.60 26.66
C MET A 1 12.15 -4.42 25.61
N SER A 2 11.44 -5.49 25.99
CA SER A 2 10.59 -6.24 25.06
C SER A 2 9.41 -5.37 24.65
N LEU A 3 9.20 -5.17 23.35
CA LEU A 3 8.00 -4.52 22.81
C LEU A 3 6.78 -5.40 23.15
N ASN A 4 6.07 -5.09 24.23
CA ASN A 4 4.83 -5.79 24.59
C ASN A 4 3.69 -5.34 23.66
N GLU A 5 2.70 -6.20 23.40
CA GLU A 5 1.54 -5.93 22.54
C GLU A 5 0.80 -4.64 22.91
N SER A 6 0.67 -4.38 24.23
CA SER A 6 0.07 -3.15 24.75
C SER A 6 0.81 -1.88 24.32
N ILE A 7 2.13 -1.93 24.13
CA ILE A 7 2.92 -0.78 23.68
C ILE A 7 2.62 -0.46 22.21
N VAL A 8 2.45 -1.50 21.39
CA VAL A 8 2.10 -1.34 19.96
C VAL A 8 0.68 -0.80 19.83
N GLU A 9 -0.24 -1.29 20.66
CA GLU A 9 -1.62 -0.81 20.74
C GLU A 9 -1.68 0.68 21.15
N ASP A 10 -1.01 1.06 22.25
CA ASP A 10 -0.95 2.45 22.72
C ASP A 10 -0.31 3.38 21.68
N ALA A 11 0.74 2.92 21.00
CA ALA A 11 1.38 3.67 19.92
C ALA A 11 0.44 3.88 18.73
N ALA A 12 -0.29 2.84 18.33
CA ALA A 12 -1.27 2.93 17.26
C ALA A 12 -2.40 3.92 17.60
N LEU A 13 -2.94 3.87 18.83
CA LEU A 13 -3.93 4.83 19.31
C LEU A 13 -3.38 6.26 19.29
N SER A 14 -2.13 6.47 19.69
CA SER A 14 -1.49 7.79 19.60
C SER A 14 -1.44 8.31 18.15
N TRP A 15 -1.06 7.48 17.18
CA TRP A 15 -1.01 7.89 15.77
C TRP A 15 -2.41 8.20 15.20
N PHE A 16 -3.44 7.45 15.60
CA PHE A 16 -4.82 7.79 15.26
C PHE A 16 -5.27 9.10 15.89
N GLY A 17 -4.89 9.36 17.14
CA GLY A 17 -5.13 10.63 17.82
C GLY A 17 -4.50 11.82 17.09
N GLU A 18 -3.27 11.65 16.58
CA GLU A 18 -2.60 12.67 15.75
C GLU A 18 -3.31 12.94 14.42
N LEU A 19 -3.97 11.93 13.85
CA LEU A 19 -4.85 12.07 12.68
C LEU A 19 -6.22 12.67 13.02
N GLY A 20 -6.47 13.00 14.29
CA GLY A 20 -7.71 13.62 14.75
C GLY A 20 -8.87 12.65 14.91
N TYR A 21 -8.60 11.37 15.19
CA TYR A 21 -9.61 10.40 15.62
C TYR A 21 -9.83 10.52 17.14
N SER A 22 -11.06 10.33 17.58
CA SER A 22 -11.32 10.03 18.99
C SER A 22 -10.81 8.62 19.30
N CYS A 23 -10.20 8.41 20.46
CA CYS A 23 -9.73 7.09 20.90
C CYS A 23 -10.44 6.70 22.18
N LEU A 24 -11.08 5.53 22.21
CA LEU A 24 -11.83 5.04 23.36
C LEU A 24 -11.45 3.60 23.71
N GLY A 25 -11.36 3.31 25.01
CA GLY A 25 -11.38 1.96 25.55
C GLY A 25 -12.74 1.29 25.36
N ALA A 26 -12.75 -0.01 25.08
CA ALA A 26 -13.98 -0.78 24.97
C ALA A 26 -14.84 -0.76 26.25
N GLU A 27 -14.27 -0.42 27.42
CA GLU A 27 -15.01 -0.26 28.68
C GLU A 27 -16.11 0.81 28.56
N ALA A 28 -15.83 1.88 27.81
CA ALA A 28 -16.78 2.96 27.53
C ALA A 28 -17.93 2.53 26.60
N LEU A 29 -17.79 1.39 25.91
CA LEU A 29 -18.77 0.86 24.96
C LEU A 29 -19.29 -0.52 25.37
N THR A 30 -19.24 -0.84 26.66
CA THR A 30 -20.00 -1.97 27.21
C THR A 30 -21.50 -1.67 27.16
N PRO A 31 -22.40 -2.66 27.04
CA PRO A 31 -23.84 -2.40 27.02
C PRO A 31 -24.37 -1.58 28.21
N ALA A 32 -23.70 -1.65 29.36
CA ALA A 32 -24.06 -0.89 30.55
C ALA A 32 -23.59 0.58 30.52
N LEU A 33 -22.53 0.89 29.78
CA LEU A 33 -21.85 2.20 29.79
C LEU A 33 -21.88 2.92 28.43
N SER A 34 -22.34 2.25 27.37
CA SER A 34 -22.34 2.76 25.99
C SER A 34 -23.31 3.91 25.74
N HIS A 35 -24.09 4.33 26.74
CA HIS A 35 -25.11 5.39 26.64
C HIS A 35 -26.07 5.22 25.44
N GLY A 36 -26.42 3.98 25.11
CA GLY A 36 -27.35 3.66 24.01
C GLY A 36 -26.67 3.45 22.65
N GLU A 37 -25.34 3.47 22.58
CA GLU A 37 -24.61 3.08 21.35
C GLU A 37 -24.68 1.58 21.09
N ARG A 38 -24.72 0.76 22.16
CA ARG A 38 -24.81 -0.70 22.11
C ARG A 38 -25.74 -1.21 23.20
N GLU A 39 -26.77 -1.95 22.83
CA GLU A 39 -27.70 -2.61 23.77
C GLU A 39 -27.19 -4.01 24.16
N ALA A 40 -26.41 -4.64 23.29
CA ALA A 40 -25.79 -5.94 23.51
C ALA A 40 -24.36 -6.01 22.97
N TYR A 41 -23.57 -6.98 23.45
CA TYR A 41 -22.23 -7.24 22.91
C TYR A 41 -22.24 -7.74 21.46
N SER A 42 -23.38 -8.20 20.95
CA SER A 42 -23.58 -8.52 19.53
C SER A 42 -23.69 -7.28 18.64
N ASP A 43 -23.94 -6.11 19.22
CA ASP A 43 -24.09 -4.88 18.45
C ASP A 43 -22.72 -4.36 18.05
N VAL A 44 -22.41 -4.47 16.75
CA VAL A 44 -21.12 -4.05 16.19
C VAL A 44 -21.17 -2.63 15.60
N VAL A 45 -22.37 -2.12 15.30
CA VAL A 45 -22.59 -0.74 14.85
C VAL A 45 -22.95 0.11 16.05
N LEU A 46 -22.32 1.29 16.16
CA LEU A 46 -22.68 2.29 17.17
C LEU A 46 -23.89 3.07 16.65
N ALA A 47 -25.09 2.57 16.99
CA ALA A 47 -26.33 2.99 16.35
C ALA A 47 -26.71 4.44 16.65
N GLY A 48 -26.31 4.98 17.81
CA GLY A 48 -26.53 6.37 18.17
C GLY A 48 -25.74 7.31 17.26
N ARG A 49 -24.43 7.08 17.13
CA ARG A 49 -23.54 7.81 16.21
C ARG A 49 -24.02 7.74 14.77
N LEU A 50 -24.42 6.55 14.30
CA LEU A 50 -24.92 6.38 12.93
C LEU A 50 -26.22 7.15 12.69
N ARG A 51 -27.17 7.09 13.63
CA ARG A 51 -28.41 7.86 13.57
C ARG A 51 -28.14 9.36 13.47
N GLU A 52 -27.27 9.90 14.32
CA GLU A 52 -26.91 11.32 14.30
C GLU A 52 -26.19 11.73 13.02
N ALA A 53 -25.35 10.85 12.45
CA ALA A 53 -24.73 11.09 11.16
C ALA A 53 -25.78 11.12 10.03
N ILE A 54 -26.68 10.14 9.95
CA ILE A 54 -27.76 10.13 8.94
C ILE A 54 -28.62 11.39 9.06
N ARG A 55 -28.96 11.81 10.29
CA ARG A 55 -29.70 13.05 10.57
C ARG A 55 -28.97 14.29 10.08
N ARG A 56 -27.68 14.41 10.39
CA ARG A 56 -26.81 15.53 10.03
C ARG A 56 -26.59 15.63 8.51
N LEU A 57 -26.36 14.49 7.85
CA LEU A 57 -26.02 14.44 6.42
C LEU A 57 -27.24 14.56 5.50
N ASN A 58 -28.45 14.31 5.99
CA ASN A 58 -29.66 14.24 5.17
C ASN A 58 -30.80 15.17 5.67
N PRO A 59 -30.55 16.47 5.88
CA PRO A 59 -31.55 17.39 6.45
C PRO A 59 -32.81 17.54 5.60
N ALA A 60 -32.72 17.31 4.29
CA ALA A 60 -33.85 17.38 3.36
C ALA A 60 -34.75 16.12 3.35
N ILE A 61 -34.26 14.99 3.85
CA ILE A 61 -35.02 13.73 3.93
C ILE A 61 -35.86 13.76 5.22
N PRO A 62 -37.15 13.39 5.23
CA PRO A 62 -37.95 13.32 6.45
C PRO A 62 -37.42 12.29 7.47
N GLU A 63 -37.69 12.53 8.75
CA GLU A 63 -37.17 11.70 9.85
C GLU A 63 -37.55 10.21 9.71
N GLU A 64 -38.79 9.91 9.29
CA GLU A 64 -39.25 8.53 9.08
C GLU A 64 -38.40 7.78 8.03
N ALA A 65 -38.04 8.46 6.94
CA ALA A 65 -37.18 7.92 5.90
C ALA A 65 -35.71 7.80 6.35
N ARG A 66 -35.23 8.70 7.22
CA ARG A 66 -33.88 8.57 7.83
C ARG A 66 -33.80 7.35 8.75
N GLU A 67 -34.83 7.13 9.57
CA GLU A 67 -34.93 5.94 10.43
C GLU A 67 -35.12 4.66 9.60
N GLU A 68 -35.78 4.74 8.45
CA GLU A 68 -35.81 3.64 7.48
C GLU A 68 -34.42 3.32 6.93
N ALA A 69 -33.64 4.33 6.54
CA ALA A 69 -32.27 4.14 6.09
C ALA A 69 -31.41 3.46 7.16
N LEU A 70 -31.49 3.95 8.41
CA LEU A 70 -30.80 3.34 9.54
C LEU A 70 -31.17 1.86 9.70
N ARG A 71 -32.47 1.55 9.66
CA ARG A 71 -32.96 0.17 9.78
C ARG A 71 -32.47 -0.74 8.66
N LYS A 72 -32.41 -0.24 7.41
CA LYS A 72 -31.88 -0.96 6.26
C LYS A 72 -30.39 -1.30 6.46
N VAL A 73 -29.60 -0.36 6.96
CA VAL A 73 -28.17 -0.59 7.26
C VAL A 73 -28.00 -1.63 8.37
N LEU A 74 -28.71 -1.49 9.49
CA LEU A 74 -28.60 -2.42 10.62
C LEU A 74 -29.07 -3.84 10.29
N ARG A 75 -29.91 -4.01 9.26
CA ARG A 75 -30.46 -5.29 8.81
C ARG A 75 -29.90 -5.76 7.46
N VAL A 76 -28.71 -5.28 7.07
CA VAL A 76 -28.10 -5.60 5.76
C VAL A 76 -27.76 -7.09 5.57
N ALA A 77 -27.79 -7.90 6.62
CA ALA A 77 -27.40 -9.30 6.59
C ALA A 77 -28.16 -10.14 5.53
N THR A 78 -27.38 -10.78 4.67
CA THR A 78 -27.82 -11.74 3.64
C THR A 78 -27.35 -13.16 3.98
N THR A 79 -27.50 -14.11 3.05
CA THR A 79 -27.10 -15.52 3.22
C THR A 79 -25.59 -15.75 3.26
N SER A 80 -24.78 -14.78 2.79
CA SER A 80 -23.32 -14.88 2.76
C SER A 80 -22.67 -13.60 3.26
N LEU A 81 -21.62 -13.74 4.08
CA LEU A 81 -20.83 -12.61 4.60
C LEU A 81 -20.34 -11.68 3.48
N VAL A 82 -19.85 -12.24 2.37
CA VAL A 82 -19.30 -11.42 1.27
C VAL A 82 -20.41 -10.70 0.50
N GLN A 83 -21.58 -11.32 0.34
CA GLN A 83 -22.75 -10.68 -0.28
C GLN A 83 -23.29 -9.55 0.59
N THR A 84 -23.39 -9.78 1.90
CA THR A 84 -23.73 -8.75 2.89
C THR A 84 -22.78 -7.57 2.80
N ASN A 85 -21.47 -7.85 2.74
CA ASN A 85 -20.45 -6.82 2.67
C ASN A 85 -20.50 -6.03 1.34
N ARG A 86 -20.80 -6.68 0.21
CA ARG A 86 -21.05 -6.00 -1.09
C ARG A 86 -22.27 -5.08 -1.02
N ALA A 87 -23.39 -5.58 -0.49
CA ALA A 87 -24.62 -4.82 -0.35
C ALA A 87 -24.42 -3.58 0.55
N PHE A 88 -23.75 -3.76 1.69
CA PHE A 88 -23.41 -2.64 2.56
C PHE A 88 -22.46 -1.65 1.88
N HIS A 89 -21.41 -2.12 1.18
CA HIS A 89 -20.46 -1.23 0.53
C HIS A 89 -21.14 -0.35 -0.54
N GLN A 90 -22.15 -0.88 -1.24
CA GLN A 90 -22.99 -0.07 -2.14
C GLN A 90 -23.78 1.00 -1.37
N MET A 91 -24.42 0.66 -0.25
CA MET A 91 -25.12 1.63 0.61
C MET A 91 -24.17 2.71 1.16
N LEU A 92 -22.96 2.32 1.56
CA LEU A 92 -21.93 3.24 2.05
C LEU A 92 -21.53 4.27 0.98
N ARG A 93 -21.36 3.80 -0.26
CA ARG A 93 -20.87 4.60 -1.38
C ARG A 93 -21.95 5.49 -2.00
N ASP A 94 -23.10 4.89 -2.31
CA ASP A 94 -24.16 5.51 -3.12
C ASP A 94 -25.31 6.08 -2.26
N GLY A 95 -25.31 5.79 -0.96
CA GLY A 95 -26.41 6.07 -0.06
C GLY A 95 -27.47 4.96 -0.05
N VAL A 96 -28.34 5.01 0.95
CA VAL A 96 -29.43 4.06 1.16
C VAL A 96 -30.68 4.56 0.44
N ASP A 97 -31.25 3.74 -0.43
CA ASP A 97 -32.54 4.04 -1.06
C ASP A 97 -33.64 4.20 -0.02
N VAL A 98 -34.37 5.32 -0.07
CA VAL A 98 -35.53 5.59 0.77
C VAL A 98 -36.65 6.19 -0.05
N GLU A 99 -37.89 5.95 0.36
CA GLU A 99 -39.08 6.50 -0.29
C GLU A 99 -39.94 7.20 0.74
N TYR A 100 -40.44 8.39 0.42
CA TYR A 100 -41.35 9.13 1.30
C TYR A 100 -42.39 9.92 0.53
N ALA A 101 -43.56 10.09 1.14
CA ALA A 101 -44.63 10.90 0.59
C ALA A 101 -44.29 12.40 0.70
N ARG A 102 -44.44 13.12 -0.40
CA ARG A 102 -44.40 14.58 -0.44
C ARG A 102 -45.73 15.17 0.05
N PRO A 103 -45.76 16.47 0.42
CA PRO A 103 -46.99 17.16 0.82
C PRO A 103 -48.11 17.13 -0.22
N ASP A 104 -47.78 16.94 -1.50
CA ASP A 104 -48.72 16.83 -2.63
C ASP A 104 -49.28 15.41 -2.84
N GLY A 105 -48.88 14.45 -2.00
CA GLY A 105 -49.29 13.05 -2.07
C GLY A 105 -48.48 12.18 -3.03
N SER A 106 -47.50 12.72 -3.76
CA SER A 106 -46.60 11.93 -4.61
C SER A 106 -45.50 11.23 -3.79
N ILE A 107 -45.00 10.08 -4.25
CA ILE A 107 -43.87 9.40 -3.64
C ILE A 107 -42.57 9.91 -4.26
N LYS A 108 -41.59 10.28 -3.42
CA LYS A 108 -40.23 10.62 -3.85
C LYS A 108 -39.27 9.52 -3.40
N GLY A 109 -38.51 8.97 -4.34
CA GLY A 109 -37.29 8.22 -4.06
C GLY A 109 -36.11 9.16 -3.81
N ASP A 110 -35.28 8.85 -2.82
CA ASP A 110 -34.09 9.61 -2.45
C ASP A 110 -32.97 8.68 -1.94
N LYS A 111 -31.74 9.19 -1.82
CA LYS A 111 -30.58 8.44 -1.31
C LYS A 111 -30.10 9.05 0.00
N ALA A 112 -30.32 8.36 1.11
CA ALA A 112 -29.82 8.77 2.41
C ALA A 112 -28.33 8.44 2.56
N ARG A 113 -27.49 9.47 2.68
CA ARG A 113 -26.03 9.34 2.82
C ARG A 113 -25.65 8.85 4.22
N LEU A 114 -24.66 7.96 4.29
CA LEU A 114 -24.09 7.44 5.54
C LEU A 114 -22.77 8.13 5.92
N VAL A 115 -22.04 8.60 4.92
CA VAL A 115 -20.72 9.24 5.04
C VAL A 115 -20.69 10.43 4.09
N ASP A 116 -20.04 11.51 4.51
CA ASP A 116 -19.71 12.64 3.65
C ASP A 116 -18.31 12.45 3.06
N PHE A 117 -18.25 12.12 1.77
CA PHE A 117 -16.98 11.95 1.07
C PHE A 117 -16.33 13.27 0.62
N THR A 118 -17.00 14.40 0.82
CA THR A 118 -16.55 15.73 0.34
C THR A 118 -15.90 16.55 1.44
N ASN A 119 -16.40 16.43 2.68
CA ASN A 119 -15.85 17.12 3.83
C ASN A 119 -15.57 16.12 4.95
N VAL A 120 -14.29 15.96 5.32
CA VAL A 120 -13.88 15.01 6.35
C VAL A 120 -14.41 15.38 7.74
N ASP A 121 -14.59 16.66 8.04
CA ASP A 121 -14.93 17.16 9.38
C ASP A 121 -16.41 17.01 9.71
N THR A 122 -17.27 16.74 8.71
CA THR A 122 -18.68 16.45 8.95
C THR A 122 -18.92 15.02 9.42
N ASN A 123 -17.90 14.15 9.33
CA ASN A 123 -17.95 12.78 9.81
C ASN A 123 -17.42 12.67 11.25
N ASP A 124 -17.99 11.73 12.00
CA ASP A 124 -17.48 11.28 13.29
C ASP A 124 -16.40 10.21 13.06
N TRP A 125 -15.23 10.38 13.69
CA TRP A 125 -14.06 9.53 13.54
C TRP A 125 -13.66 8.95 14.90
N LEU A 126 -13.67 7.64 15.02
CA LEU A 126 -13.43 6.94 16.28
C LEU A 126 -12.57 5.69 16.06
N VAL A 127 -11.61 5.45 16.94
CA VAL A 127 -10.95 4.16 17.08
C VAL A 127 -11.23 3.63 18.47
N VAL A 128 -11.64 2.36 18.53
CA VAL A 128 -11.89 1.66 19.78
C VAL A 128 -10.89 0.54 19.92
N ASN A 129 -10.18 0.50 21.05
CA ASN A 129 -9.30 -0.61 21.35
C ASN A 129 -10.01 -1.70 22.15
N GLN A 130 -9.60 -2.94 21.88
CA GLN A 130 -10.02 -4.15 22.57
C GLN A 130 -11.54 -4.37 22.57
N PHE A 131 -12.17 -4.16 21.41
CA PHE A 131 -13.62 -4.11 21.22
C PHE A 131 -14.28 -5.50 21.30
N THR A 132 -14.85 -5.85 22.46
CA THR A 132 -15.49 -7.15 22.67
C THR A 132 -16.80 -7.31 21.88
N VAL A 133 -16.90 -8.40 21.11
CA VAL A 133 -18.09 -8.84 20.37
C VAL A 133 -18.45 -10.25 20.80
N ILE A 134 -19.73 -10.46 21.11
CA ILE A 134 -20.28 -11.76 21.48
C ILE A 134 -21.38 -12.13 20.48
N GLU A 135 -21.16 -13.20 19.72
CA GLU A 135 -22.12 -13.75 18.75
C GLU A 135 -22.29 -15.25 19.03
N GLY A 136 -23.52 -15.67 19.34
CA GLY A 136 -23.77 -17.05 19.77
C GLY A 136 -22.99 -17.41 21.04
N GLN A 137 -22.13 -18.44 20.95
CA GLN A 137 -21.25 -18.88 22.04
C GLN A 137 -19.82 -18.32 21.93
N HIS A 138 -19.56 -17.52 20.90
CA HIS A 138 -18.23 -17.03 20.59
C HIS A 138 -18.03 -15.64 21.19
N ASN A 139 -16.90 -15.46 21.87
CA ASN A 139 -16.47 -14.19 22.44
C ASN A 139 -15.13 -13.82 21.81
N ARG A 140 -15.12 -12.72 21.05
CA ARG A 140 -13.95 -12.25 20.31
C ARG A 140 -13.68 -10.79 20.62
N ARG A 141 -12.40 -10.42 20.65
CA ARG A 141 -11.94 -9.11 21.09
C ARG A 141 -10.84 -8.60 20.16
N PRO A 142 -11.23 -8.01 19.01
CA PRO A 142 -10.30 -7.31 18.14
C PRO A 142 -9.50 -6.24 18.86
N ASP A 143 -8.24 -6.05 18.44
CA ASP A 143 -7.32 -5.13 19.11
C ASP A 143 -7.68 -3.68 18.82
N LEU A 144 -7.93 -3.32 17.55
CA LEU A 144 -8.46 -2.01 17.18
C LEU A 144 -9.57 -2.12 16.13
N VAL A 145 -10.65 -1.37 16.34
CA VAL A 145 -11.74 -1.19 15.37
C VAL A 145 -11.88 0.29 15.02
N VAL A 146 -11.78 0.60 13.73
CA VAL A 146 -11.89 1.96 13.19
C VAL A 146 -13.32 2.20 12.75
N PHE A 147 -13.95 3.20 13.35
CA PHE A 147 -15.30 3.63 13.10
C PHE A 147 -15.36 4.95 12.34
N VAL A 148 -16.28 5.03 11.38
CA VAL A 148 -16.71 6.29 10.74
C VAL A 148 -18.22 6.38 10.90
N ASN A 149 -18.71 7.45 11.53
CA ASN A 149 -20.14 7.64 11.80
C ASN A 149 -20.78 6.40 12.49
N GLY A 150 -20.05 5.75 13.39
CA GLY A 150 -20.52 4.55 14.09
C GLY A 150 -20.47 3.23 13.29
N LEU A 151 -19.99 3.23 12.05
CA LEU A 151 -19.81 2.02 11.22
C LEU A 151 -18.40 1.43 11.39
N PRO A 152 -18.23 0.13 11.72
CA PRO A 152 -16.92 -0.50 11.90
C PRO A 152 -16.27 -0.82 10.54
N LEU A 153 -15.50 0.14 9.99
CA LEU A 153 -14.98 0.06 8.63
C LEU A 153 -13.58 -0.55 8.52
N ALA A 154 -12.80 -0.60 9.60
CA ALA A 154 -11.54 -1.35 9.56
C ALA A 154 -11.26 -2.08 10.88
N LEU A 155 -10.55 -3.20 10.77
CA LEU A 155 -10.03 -3.95 11.92
C LEU A 155 -8.53 -4.09 11.80
N ILE A 156 -7.85 -3.92 12.93
CA ILE A 156 -6.40 -4.07 13.05
C ILE A 156 -6.14 -5.07 14.17
N GLU A 157 -5.48 -6.18 13.82
CA GLU A 157 -5.00 -7.18 14.77
C GLU A 157 -3.49 -7.02 14.95
N LEU A 158 -3.09 -6.99 16.21
CA LEU A 158 -1.73 -6.78 16.65
C LEU A 158 -1.15 -8.08 17.22
N LYS A 159 0.17 -8.20 17.15
CA LYS A 159 0.93 -9.27 17.78
C LYS A 159 2.13 -8.69 18.51
N ASN A 160 2.56 -9.43 19.51
CA ASN A 160 3.76 -9.13 20.25
C ASN A 160 5.00 -9.43 19.39
N ALA A 161 5.76 -8.39 19.03
CA ALA A 161 7.03 -8.52 18.29
C ALA A 161 8.13 -9.26 19.08
N ALA A 162 7.97 -9.43 20.40
CA ALA A 162 8.93 -10.10 21.27
C ALA A 162 8.68 -11.61 21.42
N ASP A 163 7.63 -12.17 20.81
CA ASP A 163 7.44 -13.62 20.74
C ASP A 163 8.14 -14.16 19.49
N GLU A 164 9.26 -14.88 19.68
CA GLU A 164 10.11 -15.43 18.62
C GLU A 164 9.35 -16.38 17.66
N ASN A 165 8.17 -16.89 18.04
CA ASN A 165 7.34 -17.75 17.19
C ASN A 165 6.11 -17.02 16.61
N ALA A 166 5.79 -15.82 17.08
CA ALA A 166 4.62 -15.07 16.61
C ALA A 166 4.95 -14.30 15.34
N THR A 167 4.52 -14.82 14.19
CA THR A 167 4.50 -14.05 12.95
C THR A 167 3.21 -13.22 12.85
N ILE A 168 3.23 -12.13 12.08
CA ILE A 168 2.02 -11.36 11.72
C ILE A 168 0.88 -12.23 11.14
N TRP A 169 1.19 -13.45 10.69
CA TRP A 169 0.20 -14.40 10.17
C TRP A 169 -0.65 -15.06 11.23
N SER A 170 -0.23 -15.04 12.50
CA SER A 170 -1.09 -15.42 13.63
C SER A 170 -2.23 -14.41 13.82
N ALA A 171 -1.98 -13.11 13.63
CA ALA A 171 -3.02 -12.08 13.54
C ALA A 171 -3.94 -12.32 12.33
N TYR A 172 -3.40 -12.72 11.18
CA TYR A 172 -4.24 -13.12 10.04
C TYR A 172 -5.15 -14.33 10.38
N ALA A 173 -4.64 -15.30 11.14
CA ALA A 173 -5.43 -16.45 11.58
C ALA A 173 -6.57 -16.01 12.51
N GLN A 174 -6.33 -15.06 13.43
CA GLN A 174 -7.40 -14.47 14.25
C GLN A 174 -8.49 -13.81 13.40
N LEU A 175 -8.11 -13.07 12.36
CA LEU A 175 -9.08 -12.51 11.40
C LEU A 175 -9.92 -13.60 10.71
N GLN A 176 -9.34 -14.76 10.39
CA GLN A 176 -10.13 -15.88 9.84
C GLN A 176 -11.08 -16.47 10.89
N THR A 177 -10.64 -16.55 12.15
CA THR A 177 -11.51 -16.95 13.26
C THR A 177 -12.69 -15.99 13.41
N TYR A 178 -12.48 -14.68 13.27
CA TYR A 178 -13.57 -13.70 13.32
C TYR A 178 -14.58 -13.90 12.20
N LYS A 179 -14.12 -14.19 10.97
CA LYS A 179 -15.02 -14.52 9.85
C LYS A 179 -15.89 -15.73 10.13
N ALA A 180 -15.37 -16.74 10.84
CA ALA A 180 -16.09 -17.97 11.14
C ALA A 180 -17.04 -17.82 12.34
N GLU A 181 -16.63 -17.08 13.36
CA GLU A 181 -17.27 -17.10 14.67
C GLU A 181 -18.08 -15.85 15.03
N VAL A 182 -17.69 -14.69 14.50
CA VAL A 182 -18.38 -13.39 14.70
C VAL A 182 -18.54 -12.64 13.37
N PRO A 183 -19.14 -13.27 12.33
CA PRO A 183 -19.22 -12.69 10.99
C PRO A 183 -19.94 -11.33 10.95
N SER A 184 -20.83 -11.05 11.91
CA SER A 184 -21.53 -9.76 12.01
C SER A 184 -20.59 -8.55 12.03
N LEU A 185 -19.43 -8.69 12.70
CA LEU A 185 -18.39 -7.66 12.80
C LEU A 185 -17.79 -7.30 11.43
N LEU A 186 -17.84 -8.23 10.48
CA LEU A 186 -17.26 -8.08 9.14
C LEU A 186 -18.30 -7.75 8.07
N HIS A 187 -19.58 -7.60 8.43
CA HIS A 187 -20.63 -7.13 7.52
C HIS A 187 -20.28 -5.76 6.91
N TYR A 188 -19.66 -4.88 7.70
CA TYR A 188 -19.38 -3.49 7.33
C TYR A 188 -17.92 -3.25 6.92
N ASN A 189 -17.05 -4.24 7.15
CA ASN A 189 -15.61 -4.10 7.02
C ASN A 189 -15.18 -3.66 5.62
N ALA A 190 -14.34 -2.63 5.53
CA ALA A 190 -13.68 -2.18 4.31
C ALA A 190 -12.23 -2.68 4.21
N ALA A 191 -11.47 -2.61 5.31
CA ALA A 191 -10.06 -2.96 5.35
C ALA A 191 -9.70 -3.83 6.57
N LEU A 192 -8.83 -4.81 6.37
CA LEU A 192 -8.26 -5.65 7.41
C LEU A 192 -6.75 -5.41 7.50
N VAL A 193 -6.23 -5.23 8.70
CA VAL A 193 -4.80 -5.00 8.94
C VAL A 193 -4.27 -6.03 9.93
N VAL A 194 -3.07 -6.54 9.66
CA VAL A 194 -2.32 -7.40 10.59
C VAL A 194 -0.95 -6.79 10.82
N SER A 195 -0.47 -6.78 12.06
CA SER A 195 0.80 -6.16 12.38
C SER A 195 1.42 -6.67 13.68
N ASP A 196 2.73 -6.54 13.81
CA ASP A 196 3.49 -6.64 15.07
C ASP A 196 4.14 -5.28 15.45
N GLY A 197 3.73 -4.19 14.79
CA GLY A 197 4.33 -2.87 14.87
C GLY A 197 5.45 -2.64 13.84
N LEU A 198 6.39 -3.58 13.73
CA LEU A 198 7.51 -3.50 12.77
C LEU A 198 7.04 -3.79 11.35
N GLN A 199 6.28 -4.86 11.18
CA GLN A 199 5.65 -5.28 9.94
C GLN A 199 4.16 -4.99 9.97
N ALA A 200 3.61 -4.50 8.86
CA ALA A 200 2.18 -4.31 8.73
C ALA A 200 1.69 -4.65 7.33
N ARG A 201 0.54 -5.33 7.24
CA ARG A 201 -0.09 -5.69 5.96
C ARG A 201 -1.56 -5.33 5.98
N ILE A 202 -2.06 -4.82 4.85
CA ILE A 202 -3.48 -4.54 4.62
C ILE A 202 -4.05 -5.49 3.57
N GLY A 203 -5.27 -5.95 3.79
CA GLY A 203 -6.02 -6.81 2.88
C GLY A 203 -7.53 -6.55 2.91
N SER A 204 -8.24 -7.14 1.97
CA SER A 204 -9.71 -7.13 1.93
C SER A 204 -10.30 -8.34 2.67
N LEU A 205 -11.63 -8.31 2.86
CA LEU A 205 -12.39 -9.40 3.47
C LEU A 205 -12.13 -10.79 2.85
N THR A 206 -11.91 -10.87 1.54
CA THR A 206 -11.69 -12.15 0.82
C THR A 206 -10.23 -12.37 0.42
N ALA A 207 -9.31 -11.47 0.82
CA ALA A 207 -7.89 -11.63 0.53
C ALA A 207 -7.32 -12.84 1.31
N ASN A 208 -6.57 -13.69 0.61
CA ASN A 208 -5.71 -14.68 1.25
C ASN A 208 -4.42 -14.01 1.76
N GLN A 209 -3.57 -14.75 2.48
CA GLN A 209 -2.31 -14.24 3.04
C GLN A 209 -1.41 -13.55 2.00
N GLU A 210 -1.29 -14.10 0.79
CA GLU A 210 -0.45 -13.54 -0.27
C GLU A 210 -0.94 -12.17 -0.75
N TRP A 211 -2.24 -11.89 -0.58
CA TRP A 211 -2.88 -10.63 -0.96
C TRP A 211 -2.96 -9.61 0.17
N PHE A 212 -2.44 -9.93 1.37
CA PHE A 212 -2.14 -8.94 2.40
C PHE A 212 -0.83 -8.23 2.04
N LYS A 213 -0.92 -6.97 1.61
CA LYS A 213 0.21 -6.21 1.03
C LYS A 213 0.75 -5.16 2.00
N VAL A 214 2.04 -4.85 1.87
CA VAL A 214 2.68 -3.72 2.55
C VAL A 214 2.07 -2.43 2.01
N TRP A 215 1.72 -1.50 2.91
CA TRP A 215 1.47 -0.12 2.52
C TRP A 215 2.77 0.67 2.56
N ARG A 216 3.10 1.36 1.47
CA ARG A 216 4.31 2.18 1.39
C ARG A 216 3.94 3.60 1.05
N GLU A 217 4.61 4.55 1.69
CA GLU A 217 4.69 5.90 1.14
C GLU A 217 5.55 5.88 -0.13
N ILE A 218 5.13 6.65 -1.12
CA ILE A 218 5.95 6.88 -2.30
C ILE A 218 6.65 8.22 -2.09
N ASP A 219 7.96 8.19 -1.92
CA ASP A 219 8.81 9.37 -1.98
C ASP A 219 9.03 9.72 -3.46
N PHE A 220 8.19 10.60 -3.99
CA PHE A 220 8.32 11.02 -5.37
C PHE A 220 9.29 12.19 -5.58
N ASP A 221 10.04 12.63 -4.56
CA ASP A 221 11.20 13.50 -4.74
C ASP A 221 12.43 12.69 -5.22
N SER A 222 12.31 11.37 -5.30
CA SER A 222 13.30 10.51 -5.94
C SER A 222 13.19 10.64 -7.47
N PRO A 223 14.27 10.98 -8.20
CA PRO A 223 14.25 10.98 -9.65
C PRO A 223 13.82 9.59 -10.15
N PRO A 224 13.07 9.49 -11.27
CA PRO A 224 12.68 8.20 -11.82
C PRO A 224 13.92 7.32 -11.97
N PRO A 225 13.85 6.01 -11.67
CA PRO A 225 14.96 5.12 -11.89
C PRO A 225 15.43 5.32 -13.33
N SER A 226 16.72 5.61 -13.51
CA SER A 226 17.30 5.85 -14.83
C SER A 226 16.82 4.72 -15.76
N PRO A 227 16.25 5.03 -16.93
CA PRO A 227 15.81 3.99 -17.84
C PRO A 227 16.97 3.02 -18.01
N GLN A 228 16.73 1.73 -17.74
CA GLN A 228 17.76 0.74 -17.96
C GLN A 228 18.24 0.92 -19.41
N PRO A 229 19.56 1.05 -19.65
CA PRO A 229 20.03 1.23 -21.00
C PRO A 229 19.54 0.02 -21.79
N SER A 230 18.66 0.29 -22.75
CA SER A 230 18.33 -0.64 -23.81
C SER A 230 19.65 -1.15 -24.39
N PRO A 231 19.75 -2.42 -24.80
CA PRO A 231 20.96 -2.91 -25.45
C PRO A 231 21.26 -1.98 -26.62
N SER A 232 22.39 -1.28 -26.55
CA SER A 232 22.71 -0.19 -27.45
C SER A 232 22.80 -0.69 -28.90
N GLY A 233 21.81 -0.32 -29.70
CA GLY A 233 21.85 -0.38 -31.15
C GLY A 233 21.47 0.99 -31.71
N ARG A 234 22.48 1.82 -31.99
CA ARG A 234 22.50 3.07 -32.77
C ARG A 234 21.16 3.64 -33.26
N GLY A 235 20.83 4.85 -32.80
CA GLY A 235 19.86 5.73 -33.45
C GLY A 235 19.74 7.06 -32.71
N SER A 236 20.53 8.06 -33.10
CA SER A 236 20.24 9.46 -32.77
C SER A 236 18.89 9.80 -33.40
N TRP A 237 17.89 10.21 -32.62
CA TRP A 237 16.67 10.80 -33.16
C TRP A 237 17.04 12.06 -33.93
N ARG A 238 16.99 12.01 -35.26
CA ARG A 238 16.86 13.18 -36.13
C ARG A 238 15.43 13.17 -36.66
N GLU A 239 14.83 14.35 -36.78
CA GLU A 239 13.59 14.56 -37.53
C GLU A 239 13.69 13.86 -38.89
N ILE A 240 12.75 12.95 -39.17
CA ILE A 240 12.64 12.30 -40.46
C ILE A 240 11.56 13.06 -41.24
N ASP A 241 12.03 13.76 -42.28
CA ASP A 241 11.19 14.36 -43.32
C ASP A 241 10.53 13.24 -44.16
N SER A 242 9.25 13.41 -44.49
CA SER A 242 8.31 12.34 -44.84
C SER A 242 8.45 11.76 -46.25
N ASN A 243 9.65 11.74 -46.86
CA ASN A 243 9.78 11.45 -48.29
C ASN A 243 11.01 10.62 -48.74
N SER A 244 11.46 9.62 -47.98
CA SER A 244 12.56 8.73 -48.42
C SER A 244 12.22 7.23 -48.39
N PRO A 245 12.65 6.44 -49.39
CA PRO A 245 12.31 5.01 -49.51
C PRO A 245 13.19 4.11 -48.60
N PRO A 246 12.75 2.88 -48.27
CA PRO A 246 13.41 2.05 -47.28
C PRO A 246 14.68 1.37 -47.83
N PRO A 247 15.76 1.20 -47.02
CA PRO A 247 16.95 0.49 -47.45
C PRO A 247 16.85 -1.03 -47.21
N SER A 248 17.52 -1.80 -48.07
CA SER A 248 17.59 -3.27 -48.08
C SER A 248 18.58 -3.83 -47.03
N PRO A 249 18.47 -5.13 -46.63
CA PRO A 249 19.21 -5.67 -45.50
C PRO A 249 20.54 -6.33 -45.89
N GLN A 250 21.58 -6.15 -45.07
CA GLN A 250 22.85 -6.87 -45.17
C GLN A 250 23.61 -6.93 -43.80
N PRO A 251 24.60 -7.83 -43.61
CA PRO A 251 24.48 -9.03 -42.79
C PRO A 251 25.25 -8.98 -41.46
N SER A 252 25.00 -9.98 -40.60
CA SER A 252 25.56 -10.13 -39.25
C SER A 252 27.06 -10.49 -39.24
N PRO A 253 27.91 -9.85 -38.40
CA PRO A 253 29.26 -10.33 -38.16
C PRO A 253 29.39 -11.12 -36.84
N SER A 254 30.18 -12.19 -36.97
CA SER A 254 30.74 -13.07 -35.95
C SER A 254 31.94 -12.43 -35.22
N GLY A 255 32.30 -12.97 -34.04
CA GLY A 255 33.66 -12.87 -33.48
C GLY A 255 33.77 -12.31 -32.04
N ARG A 256 34.22 -13.17 -31.12
CA ARG A 256 34.53 -12.87 -29.70
C ARG A 256 35.89 -12.17 -29.55
N GLY A 257 36.02 -11.31 -28.52
CA GLY A 257 37.31 -10.85 -27.97
C GLY A 257 37.17 -9.93 -26.76
N SER A 258 37.50 -10.46 -25.56
CA SER A 258 37.83 -9.80 -24.28
C SER A 258 37.05 -8.54 -23.84
N GLU A 259 36.06 -8.72 -22.95
CA GLU A 259 35.37 -7.60 -22.28
C GLU A 259 36.04 -7.22 -20.96
N HIS A 260 36.69 -6.05 -20.92
CA HIS A 260 36.94 -5.33 -19.67
C HIS A 260 35.63 -4.68 -19.18
N TYR A 261 35.23 -4.94 -17.93
CA TYR A 261 34.03 -4.33 -17.34
C TYR A 261 34.35 -3.02 -16.60
N ARG A 262 33.35 -2.13 -16.54
CA ARG A 262 33.32 -0.74 -16.03
C ARG A 262 33.59 -0.57 -14.51
N GLY A 263 34.62 -1.23 -13.97
CA GLY A 263 34.96 -1.22 -12.54
C GLY A 263 36.44 -1.39 -12.18
N GLY A 264 37.32 -1.77 -13.12
CA GLY A 264 38.77 -1.73 -12.92
C GLY A 264 39.40 -2.86 -12.09
N PHE A 265 38.73 -4.01 -11.90
CA PHE A 265 39.26 -5.15 -11.13
C PHE A 265 39.36 -6.43 -11.97
N ASP A 266 40.38 -7.27 -11.68
CA ASP A 266 40.65 -8.53 -12.37
C ASP A 266 39.69 -9.65 -11.97
N PHE A 267 39.25 -10.45 -12.96
CA PHE A 267 38.34 -11.59 -12.80
C PHE A 267 39.03 -12.91 -13.15
N ALA A 268 38.97 -13.90 -12.26
CA ALA A 268 39.51 -15.25 -12.47
C ALA A 268 38.47 -16.30 -12.94
N GLY A 269 37.27 -15.87 -13.39
CA GLY A 269 36.29 -16.77 -14.01
C GLY A 269 35.43 -17.63 -13.06
N LEU A 270 35.17 -17.18 -11.82
CA LEU A 270 34.35 -17.92 -10.82
C LEU A 270 32.83 -17.64 -10.95
N THR A 271 32.37 -17.22 -12.13
CA THR A 271 30.99 -16.78 -12.37
C THR A 271 29.95 -17.87 -12.10
N ILE A 272 30.31 -19.14 -12.27
CA ILE A 272 29.45 -20.30 -11.97
C ILE A 272 29.32 -20.47 -10.45
N LYS A 273 30.43 -20.43 -9.72
CA LYS A 273 30.47 -20.54 -8.25
C LYS A 273 29.71 -19.39 -7.56
N ALA A 274 29.82 -18.16 -8.06
CA ALA A 274 29.04 -17.02 -7.55
C ALA A 274 27.52 -17.18 -7.81
N ARG A 275 27.12 -17.85 -8.89
CA ARG A 275 25.71 -18.18 -9.16
C ARG A 275 25.20 -19.29 -8.27
N GLU A 276 26.02 -20.29 -7.95
CA GLU A 276 25.70 -21.36 -7.00
C GLU A 276 25.54 -20.81 -5.58
N LEU A 277 26.45 -19.94 -5.13
CA LEU A 277 26.34 -19.29 -3.82
C LEU A 277 25.07 -18.44 -3.68
N ARG A 278 24.61 -17.78 -4.76
CA ARG A 278 23.31 -17.08 -4.74
C ARG A 278 22.11 -17.99 -4.56
N LYS A 279 22.22 -19.28 -4.91
CA LYS A 279 21.15 -20.27 -4.72
C LYS A 279 21.17 -20.90 -3.34
N ASN A 280 22.33 -20.92 -2.68
CA ASN A 280 22.56 -21.59 -1.40
C ASN A 280 23.02 -20.58 -0.33
N GLN A 281 22.27 -19.50 -0.14
CA GLN A 281 22.57 -18.46 0.85
C GLN A 281 22.24 -18.94 2.27
N THR A 282 22.97 -18.45 3.26
CA THR A 282 22.54 -18.57 4.65
C THR A 282 21.34 -17.67 4.95
N PRO A 283 20.49 -17.98 5.96
CA PRO A 283 19.38 -17.09 6.35
C PRO A 283 19.85 -15.67 6.69
N ALA A 284 21.06 -15.54 7.25
CA ALA A 284 21.68 -14.26 7.55
C ALA A 284 22.04 -13.47 6.28
N GLU A 285 22.62 -14.12 5.26
CA GLU A 285 22.86 -13.50 3.95
C GLU A 285 21.55 -13.11 3.27
N GLU A 286 20.53 -13.96 3.31
CA GLU A 286 19.24 -13.69 2.69
C GLU A 286 18.55 -12.47 3.34
N LEU A 287 18.51 -12.44 4.68
CA LEU A 287 17.99 -11.30 5.44
C LEU A 287 18.75 -10.01 5.13
N LEU A 288 20.08 -10.05 5.20
CA LEU A 288 20.90 -8.86 4.97
C LEU A 288 20.81 -8.41 3.51
N TRP A 289 20.68 -9.32 2.54
CA TRP A 289 20.48 -8.97 1.15
C TRP A 289 19.17 -8.21 0.94
N GLU A 290 18.07 -8.63 1.56
CA GLU A 290 16.78 -7.94 1.44
C GLU A 290 16.82 -6.51 1.98
N LEU A 291 17.69 -6.24 2.95
CA LEU A 291 17.88 -4.92 3.58
C LEU A 291 18.91 -4.04 2.85
N LEU A 292 19.84 -4.64 2.10
CA LEU A 292 20.88 -3.91 1.36
C LEU A 292 20.56 -3.69 -0.13
N ARG A 293 19.68 -4.53 -0.71
CA ARG A 293 19.30 -4.43 -2.12
C ARG A 293 18.56 -3.13 -2.41
N ASP A 294 18.46 -2.80 -3.69
CA ASP A 294 17.64 -1.69 -4.18
C ASP A 294 17.93 -0.33 -3.51
N ARG A 295 19.18 -0.13 -3.06
CA ARG A 295 19.67 1.11 -2.42
C ARG A 295 18.96 1.46 -1.10
N GLN A 296 18.38 0.47 -0.43
CA GLN A 296 17.61 0.68 0.80
C GLN A 296 18.45 1.26 1.95
N LEU A 297 19.75 0.94 2.04
CA LEU A 297 20.63 1.51 3.06
C LEU A 297 21.33 2.78 2.57
N MET A 298 20.86 3.94 3.01
CA MET A 298 21.41 5.28 2.72
C MET A 298 21.61 5.58 1.22
N GLY A 299 20.81 4.97 0.34
CA GLY A 299 20.94 5.17 -1.11
C GLY A 299 22.12 4.41 -1.74
N ALA A 300 22.91 3.68 -0.93
CA ALA A 300 24.14 3.04 -1.37
C ALA A 300 23.88 1.76 -2.17
N LYS A 301 24.59 1.57 -3.28
CA LYS A 301 24.40 0.38 -4.13
C LYS A 301 25.25 -0.80 -3.68
N PHE A 302 24.59 -1.80 -3.11
CA PHE A 302 25.19 -3.10 -2.80
C PHE A 302 25.03 -4.12 -3.94
N ARG A 303 26.02 -5.00 -4.07
CA ARG A 303 26.02 -6.16 -4.96
C ARG A 303 26.28 -7.41 -4.13
N ARG A 304 25.48 -8.47 -4.34
CA ARG A 304 25.71 -9.76 -3.68
C ARG A 304 26.64 -10.70 -4.42
N GLN A 305 27.38 -11.50 -3.66
CA GLN A 305 28.29 -12.55 -4.12
C GLN A 305 29.24 -11.98 -5.20
N HIS A 306 29.95 -10.92 -4.83
CA HIS A 306 30.81 -10.14 -5.71
C HIS A 306 32.23 -10.70 -5.70
N GLN A 307 32.81 -10.88 -6.89
CA GLN A 307 34.13 -11.48 -7.04
C GLN A 307 35.23 -10.41 -7.04
N PHE A 308 36.31 -10.69 -6.30
CA PHE A 308 37.58 -9.97 -6.34
C PHE A 308 38.71 -10.98 -6.50
N GLY A 309 39.36 -11.03 -7.67
CA GLY A 309 40.42 -12.01 -7.95
C GLY A 309 39.89 -13.44 -7.82
N GLU A 310 40.50 -14.23 -6.94
CA GLU A 310 40.10 -15.62 -6.65
C GLU A 310 39.05 -15.75 -5.53
N TYR A 311 38.60 -14.63 -4.96
CA TYR A 311 37.69 -14.61 -3.81
C TYR A 311 36.30 -14.09 -4.20
N ILE A 312 35.27 -14.61 -3.51
CA ILE A 312 33.89 -14.11 -3.59
C ILE A 312 33.54 -13.56 -2.20
N CYS A 313 32.92 -12.39 -2.16
CA CYS A 313 32.46 -11.73 -0.95
C CYS A 313 30.92 -11.62 -0.96
N ASP A 314 30.28 -11.70 0.21
CA ASP A 314 28.83 -11.77 0.31
C ASP A 314 28.15 -10.51 -0.19
N PHE A 315 28.61 -9.32 0.26
CA PHE A 315 28.12 -8.04 -0.24
C PHE A 315 29.25 -7.06 -0.52
N PHE A 316 29.08 -6.25 -1.57
CA PHE A 316 30.02 -5.21 -1.96
C PHE A 316 29.31 -3.92 -2.36
N CYS A 317 29.69 -2.81 -1.73
CA CYS A 317 29.31 -1.45 -2.10
C CYS A 317 30.52 -0.72 -2.73
N ASN A 318 30.41 -0.40 -4.03
CA ASN A 318 31.50 0.28 -4.74
C ASN A 318 31.65 1.75 -4.33
N GLU A 319 30.56 2.43 -4.00
CA GLU A 319 30.54 3.85 -3.63
C GLU A 319 31.31 4.10 -2.33
N ALA A 320 31.27 3.12 -1.40
CA ALA A 320 31.99 3.15 -0.13
C ALA A 320 33.30 2.33 -0.11
N LYS A 321 33.63 1.64 -1.22
CA LYS A 321 34.69 0.61 -1.26
C LYS A 321 34.59 -0.37 -0.08
N LEU A 322 33.36 -0.81 0.22
CA LEU A 322 33.03 -1.59 1.40
C LEU A 322 32.60 -3.01 1.02
N VAL A 323 33.18 -4.00 1.68
CA VAL A 323 32.78 -5.41 1.67
C VAL A 323 32.15 -5.75 3.00
N VAL A 324 31.00 -6.43 2.97
CA VAL A 324 30.33 -6.99 4.15
C VAL A 324 30.24 -8.50 4.00
N GLU A 325 30.70 -9.23 5.01
CA GLU A 325 30.67 -10.71 5.04
C GLU A 325 29.81 -11.21 6.22
N CYS A 326 29.03 -12.27 5.97
CA CYS A 326 28.21 -12.96 6.96
C CYS A 326 28.90 -14.28 7.33
N ASP A 327 29.54 -14.35 8.50
CA ASP A 327 30.30 -15.52 8.94
C ASP A 327 29.43 -16.45 9.82
N GLY A 328 29.52 -17.76 9.58
CA GLY A 328 29.00 -18.79 10.50
C GLY A 328 29.98 -19.12 11.62
N GLU A 329 29.49 -19.64 12.76
CA GLU A 329 30.33 -20.06 13.89
C GLU A 329 31.48 -21.01 13.47
N PRO A 330 32.71 -20.81 13.98
CA PRO A 330 33.82 -21.70 13.68
C PRO A 330 33.71 -23.00 14.49
N HIS A 331 33.16 -24.05 13.89
CA HIS A 331 33.36 -25.41 14.42
C HIS A 331 34.83 -25.82 14.22
N SER A 332 35.61 -25.67 15.29
CA SER A 332 37.00 -26.07 15.51
C SER A 332 38.10 -25.02 15.29
N ALA A 333 39.13 -25.10 16.16
CA ALA A 333 40.35 -24.30 16.10
C ALA A 333 41.16 -24.48 14.78
N ASN A 334 40.84 -25.49 13.97
CA ASN A 334 41.39 -25.69 12.63
C ASN A 334 40.63 -24.92 11.54
N ALA A 335 39.41 -24.43 11.79
CA ALA A 335 38.68 -23.56 10.85
C ALA A 335 39.23 -22.13 10.81
N ARG A 336 39.85 -21.66 11.92
CA ARG A 336 40.67 -20.43 11.94
C ARG A 336 41.79 -20.44 10.89
N LYS A 337 42.23 -21.61 10.41
CA LYS A 337 43.25 -21.78 9.36
C LYS A 337 42.71 -21.74 7.92
N LYS A 338 41.39 -21.70 7.69
CA LYS A 338 40.82 -21.51 6.34
C LYS A 338 40.55 -20.05 5.98
N HIS A 339 40.73 -19.14 6.93
CA HIS A 339 40.68 -17.71 6.68
C HIS A 339 42.11 -17.20 6.48
N ASP A 340 42.61 -17.28 5.25
CA ASP A 340 43.98 -16.91 4.94
C ASP A 340 44.17 -15.40 5.17
N ALA A 341 45.17 -14.99 5.97
CA ALA A 341 45.57 -13.59 6.12
C ALA A 341 45.89 -12.95 4.75
N LYS A 342 46.22 -13.78 3.74
CA LYS A 342 46.36 -13.36 2.34
C LYS A 342 45.06 -12.85 1.71
N ARG A 343 43.88 -13.39 2.07
CA ARG A 343 42.58 -12.96 1.56
C ARG A 343 42.27 -11.53 2.00
N ASP A 344 42.44 -11.26 3.29
CA ASP A 344 42.22 -9.91 3.84
C ASP A 344 43.27 -8.92 3.35
N ALA A 345 44.54 -9.35 3.27
CA ALA A 345 45.60 -8.53 2.70
C ALA A 345 45.32 -8.19 1.22
N TYR A 346 44.81 -9.15 0.44
CA TYR A 346 44.42 -8.94 -0.96
C TYR A 346 43.27 -7.93 -1.07
N LEU A 347 42.15 -8.14 -0.36
CA LEU A 347 41.01 -7.21 -0.43
C LEU A 347 41.42 -5.79 0.01
N ARG A 348 42.22 -5.66 1.08
CA ARG A 348 42.73 -4.36 1.53
C ARG A 348 43.70 -3.72 0.54
N SER A 349 44.56 -4.50 -0.12
CA SER A 349 45.44 -4.00 -1.20
C SER A 349 44.66 -3.44 -2.40
N GLN A 350 43.42 -3.88 -2.60
CA GLN A 350 42.50 -3.33 -3.60
C GLN A 350 41.78 -2.06 -3.12
N GLY A 351 42.13 -1.55 -1.94
CA GLY A 351 41.53 -0.35 -1.33
C GLY A 351 40.14 -0.61 -0.73
N LEU A 352 39.82 -1.86 -0.38
CA LEU A 352 38.52 -2.22 0.20
C LEU A 352 38.57 -2.26 1.73
N THR A 353 37.52 -1.73 2.35
CA THR A 353 37.20 -1.94 3.77
C THR A 353 36.38 -3.21 3.90
N VAL A 354 36.72 -4.10 4.83
CA VAL A 354 35.99 -5.37 5.06
C VAL A 354 35.43 -5.37 6.48
N VAL A 355 34.11 -5.53 6.59
CA VAL A 355 33.39 -5.67 7.86
C VAL A 355 32.71 -7.03 7.90
N ARG A 356 32.73 -7.68 9.06
CA ARG A 356 32.21 -9.04 9.23
C ARG A 356 31.20 -9.09 10.36
N PHE A 357 30.13 -9.83 10.14
CA PHE A 357 29.09 -10.06 11.14
C PHE A 357 28.87 -11.55 11.33
N GLU A 358 28.77 -11.98 12.58
CA GLU A 358 28.33 -13.34 12.89
C GLU A 358 26.87 -13.51 12.46
N ASN A 359 26.53 -14.65 11.85
CA ASN A 359 25.18 -14.93 11.37
C ASN A 359 24.12 -14.74 12.47
N ALA A 360 24.40 -15.14 13.70
CA ALA A 360 23.51 -14.93 14.84
C ALA A 360 23.29 -13.43 15.13
N ARG A 361 24.33 -12.60 15.00
CA ARG A 361 24.21 -11.14 15.17
C ARG A 361 23.43 -10.50 14.03
N VAL A 362 23.60 -10.97 12.80
CA VAL A 362 22.81 -10.51 11.65
C VAL A 362 21.33 -10.85 11.81
N LEU A 363 21.00 -11.99 12.40
CA LEU A 363 19.62 -12.44 12.61
C LEU A 363 18.96 -11.81 13.84
N ASN A 364 19.72 -11.59 14.92
CA ASN A 364 19.18 -11.19 16.23
C ASN A 364 19.38 -9.70 16.57
N ASP A 365 20.31 -9.01 15.91
CA ASP A 365 20.61 -7.58 16.15
C ASP A 365 20.87 -6.84 14.83
N THR A 366 19.96 -7.06 13.88
CA THR A 366 20.03 -6.55 12.51
C THR A 366 20.19 -5.02 12.46
N ASP A 367 19.52 -4.29 13.36
CA ASP A 367 19.59 -2.83 13.42
C ASP A 367 20.98 -2.31 13.83
N ALA A 368 21.65 -2.96 14.79
CA ALA A 368 23.03 -2.61 15.11
C ALA A 368 23.96 -2.92 13.94
N VAL A 369 23.75 -4.06 13.26
CA VAL A 369 24.50 -4.43 12.05
C VAL A 369 24.33 -3.38 10.94
N LEU A 370 23.10 -2.94 10.65
CA LEU A 370 22.85 -1.92 9.63
C LEU A 370 23.43 -0.55 10.00
N ARG A 371 23.35 -0.15 11.27
CA ARG A 371 24.00 1.08 11.76
C ARG A 371 25.50 1.02 11.59
N GLU A 372 26.13 -0.10 11.92
CA GLU A 372 27.56 -0.31 11.76
C GLU A 372 27.96 -0.23 10.27
N ILE A 373 27.24 -0.91 9.37
CA ILE A 373 27.45 -0.81 7.92
C ILE A 373 27.30 0.65 7.45
N ALA A 374 26.28 1.37 7.94
CA ALA A 374 26.03 2.75 7.56
C ALA A 374 27.16 3.71 7.97
N THR A 375 27.91 3.43 9.05
CA THR A 375 29.08 4.25 9.43
C THR A 375 30.18 4.27 8.37
N HIS A 376 30.20 3.28 7.48
CA HIS A 376 31.17 3.18 6.39
C HIS A 376 30.66 3.77 5.08
N LEU A 377 29.41 4.25 5.01
CA LEU A 377 28.83 4.82 3.80
C LEU A 377 29.08 6.34 3.72
N PRO A 378 29.35 6.89 2.52
CA PRO A 378 29.58 8.33 2.38
C PRO A 378 28.32 9.13 2.71
N SER A 379 28.47 10.18 3.52
CA SER A 379 27.43 11.20 3.70
C SER A 379 27.18 11.90 2.35
N SER A 380 25.93 11.95 1.89
CA SER A 380 25.60 12.56 0.58
C SER A 380 26.14 13.99 0.48
N PRO A 381 26.86 14.36 -0.61
CA PRO A 381 27.31 15.72 -0.80
C PRO A 381 26.18 16.62 -1.33
N GLY A 382 25.74 17.57 -0.50
CA GLY A 382 25.23 18.87 -0.98
C GLY A 382 23.75 19.20 -0.71
N ARG A 383 23.48 19.85 0.42
CA ARG A 383 22.55 21.00 0.46
C ARG A 383 23.18 22.09 1.33
N ARG A 384 23.50 23.23 0.71
CA ARG A 384 24.03 24.40 1.40
C ARG A 384 23.00 24.91 2.42
N VAL A 385 23.54 25.30 3.57
CA VAL A 385 22.87 25.86 4.75
C VAL A 385 22.23 27.21 4.41
N GLY A 386 20.99 27.40 4.85
CA GLY A 386 20.26 28.67 4.80
C GLY A 386 18.75 28.44 4.77
N ASP A 387 18.15 28.10 5.92
CA ASP A 387 17.12 28.89 6.63
C ASP A 387 16.45 27.99 7.69
N GLU A 388 16.41 28.48 8.93
CA GLU A 388 15.92 27.75 10.10
C GLU A 388 14.39 27.71 10.11
N GLY A 389 13.82 26.66 9.54
CA GLY A 389 12.45 26.23 9.79
C GLY A 389 12.48 24.82 10.39
N GLN A 390 11.96 24.67 11.61
CA GLN A 390 11.92 23.44 12.42
C GLN A 390 11.78 22.16 11.58
N GLN A 391 12.91 21.50 11.31
CA GLN A 391 12.94 20.16 10.75
C GLN A 391 12.60 19.19 11.88
N ARG A 392 11.41 18.59 11.80
CA ARG A 392 11.10 17.39 12.57
C ARG A 392 12.17 16.33 12.27
N PRO A 393 12.75 15.66 13.28
CA PRO A 393 13.75 14.63 13.06
C PRO A 393 13.13 13.48 12.24
N ARG A 394 13.78 13.07 11.15
CA ARG A 394 13.43 11.83 10.43
C ARG A 394 13.64 10.64 11.38
N PRO A 395 12.63 9.82 11.69
CA PRO A 395 12.85 8.63 12.49
C PRO A 395 13.72 7.62 11.72
N THR A 396 14.74 7.15 12.41
CA THR A 396 15.45 5.88 12.19
C THR A 396 14.42 4.75 11.99
N ALA A 397 14.48 4.02 10.86
CA ALA A 397 13.59 2.90 10.49
C ALA A 397 12.09 3.11 10.82
N ALA A 398 11.32 3.67 9.89
CA ALA A 398 9.88 3.86 10.07
C ALA A 398 9.17 2.52 10.33
N LEU A 399 8.36 2.47 11.39
CA LEU A 399 7.49 1.33 11.69
C LEU A 399 6.49 1.16 10.53
N GLU A 400 6.35 -0.04 9.96
CA GLU A 400 5.41 -0.25 8.86
C GLU A 400 3.97 0.00 9.31
N LEU A 401 3.64 -0.27 10.58
CA LEU A 401 2.32 0.03 11.14
C LEU A 401 2.04 1.53 11.17
N GLN A 402 3.03 2.33 11.58
CA GLN A 402 2.92 3.79 11.57
C GLN A 402 2.73 4.31 10.14
N THR A 403 3.53 3.80 9.21
CA THR A 403 3.47 4.15 7.79
C THR A 403 2.10 3.78 7.20
N LEU A 404 1.55 2.64 7.58
CA LEU A 404 0.21 2.22 7.17
C LEU A 404 -0.85 3.13 7.79
N ILE A 405 -0.75 3.48 9.08
CA ILE A 405 -1.74 4.30 9.76
C ILE A 405 -1.82 5.70 9.15
N TYR A 406 -0.71 6.43 9.06
CA TYR A 406 -0.71 7.72 8.36
C TYR A 406 -0.96 7.56 6.85
N GLY A 407 -0.57 6.42 6.29
CA GLY A 407 -0.68 6.05 4.88
C GLY A 407 -2.11 5.91 4.39
N VAL A 408 -2.93 5.20 5.16
CA VAL A 408 -4.27 4.71 4.80
C VAL A 408 -5.35 5.45 5.56
N PHE A 409 -5.16 5.69 6.87
CA PHE A 409 -6.18 6.20 7.78
C PHE A 409 -6.10 7.72 7.99
N GLU A 410 -5.26 8.44 7.25
CA GLU A 410 -5.51 9.87 7.06
C GLU A 410 -6.92 10.03 6.46
N LYS A 411 -7.73 10.92 7.04
CA LYS A 411 -9.19 10.97 6.83
C LYS A 411 -9.56 11.07 5.36
N GLU A 412 -8.93 11.96 4.59
CA GLU A 412 -9.23 12.09 3.16
C GLU A 412 -8.82 10.84 2.38
N ARG A 413 -7.64 10.30 2.65
CA ARG A 413 -7.16 9.08 1.98
C ARG A 413 -8.06 7.89 2.28
N PHE A 414 -8.53 7.75 3.51
CA PHE A 414 -9.44 6.68 3.88
C PHE A 414 -10.78 6.83 3.15
N LEU A 415 -11.36 8.04 3.09
CA LEU A 415 -12.58 8.30 2.32
C LEU A 415 -12.38 8.01 0.83
N LYS A 416 -11.26 8.42 0.23
CA LYS A 416 -10.90 8.10 -1.16
C LYS A 416 -10.80 6.58 -1.37
N LEU A 417 -10.17 5.87 -0.42
CA LEU A 417 -10.03 4.41 -0.46
C LEU A 417 -11.39 3.72 -0.47
N LEU A 418 -12.28 4.12 0.44
CA LEU A 418 -13.65 3.61 0.55
C LEU A 418 -14.48 3.88 -0.71
N LEU A 419 -14.38 5.08 -1.29
CA LEU A 419 -15.21 5.50 -2.42
C LEU A 419 -14.73 4.94 -3.77
N HIS A 420 -13.42 4.83 -3.98
CA HIS A 420 -12.86 4.60 -5.31
C HIS A 420 -12.00 3.34 -5.45
N PHE A 421 -11.52 2.75 -4.36
CA PHE A 421 -10.44 1.75 -4.39
C PHE A 421 -10.82 0.39 -3.80
N ILE A 422 -12.13 0.13 -3.69
CA ILE A 422 -12.68 -1.17 -3.32
C ILE A 422 -13.63 -1.62 -4.43
N VAL A 423 -13.44 -2.86 -4.90
CA VAL A 423 -14.28 -3.49 -5.92
C VAL A 423 -14.64 -4.92 -5.53
N PHE A 424 -15.78 -5.40 -6.02
CA PHE A 424 -16.23 -6.77 -5.86
C PHE A 424 -16.33 -7.43 -7.23
N GLU A 425 -15.45 -8.40 -7.49
CA GLU A 425 -15.41 -9.20 -8.71
C GLU A 425 -16.13 -10.53 -8.47
N GLU A 426 -17.02 -10.90 -9.38
CA GLU A 426 -17.69 -12.19 -9.36
C GLU A 426 -17.04 -13.09 -10.40
N ASP A 427 -16.55 -14.24 -9.96
CA ASP A 427 -15.98 -15.27 -10.81
C ASP A 427 -17.07 -15.87 -11.69
N ALA A 428 -16.86 -15.83 -13.01
CA ALA A 428 -17.90 -16.18 -13.98
C ALA A 428 -18.25 -17.67 -13.98
N ASP A 429 -17.30 -18.53 -13.58
CA ASP A 429 -17.46 -19.99 -13.64
C ASP A 429 -18.06 -20.53 -12.33
N THR A 430 -17.64 -19.97 -11.21
CA THR A 430 -17.99 -20.46 -9.87
C THR A 430 -19.07 -19.62 -9.18
N GLY A 431 -19.32 -18.39 -9.64
CA GLY A 431 -20.16 -17.41 -8.94
C GLY A 431 -19.53 -16.90 -7.64
N ALA A 432 -18.25 -17.22 -7.37
CA ALA A 432 -17.57 -16.80 -6.17
C ALA A 432 -17.33 -15.29 -6.20
N LEU A 433 -17.68 -14.61 -5.10
CA LEU A 433 -17.52 -13.17 -4.97
C LEU A 433 -16.20 -12.84 -4.26
N HIS A 434 -15.37 -12.02 -4.90
CA HIS A 434 -14.08 -11.57 -4.42
C HIS A 434 -14.08 -10.07 -4.18
N LYS A 435 -13.88 -9.66 -2.93
CA LYS A 435 -13.60 -8.27 -2.56
C LYS A 435 -12.13 -7.95 -2.78
N ILE A 436 -11.84 -6.84 -3.45
CA ILE A 436 -10.49 -6.41 -3.78
C ILE A 436 -10.32 -4.98 -3.28
N ILE A 437 -9.18 -4.72 -2.64
CA ILE A 437 -8.74 -3.40 -2.20
C ILE A 437 -7.45 -3.03 -2.94
N ALA A 438 -7.32 -1.78 -3.36
CA ALA A 438 -6.16 -1.34 -4.11
C ALA A 438 -4.86 -1.43 -3.29
N GLY A 439 -3.77 -1.84 -3.94
CA GLY A 439 -2.42 -1.68 -3.39
C GLY A 439 -1.97 -0.23 -3.39
N TYR A 440 -0.98 0.12 -2.54
CA TYR A 440 -0.49 1.50 -2.40
C TYR A 440 -0.09 2.13 -3.75
N HIS A 441 0.57 1.37 -4.63
CA HIS A 441 0.99 1.83 -5.95
C HIS A 441 -0.20 2.17 -6.85
N GLN A 442 -1.28 1.40 -6.79
CA GLN A 442 -2.52 1.66 -7.54
C GLN A 442 -3.23 2.90 -6.98
N PHE A 443 -3.35 3.00 -5.65
CA PHE A 443 -3.96 4.14 -4.98
C PHE A 443 -3.27 5.46 -5.38
N HIS A 444 -1.93 5.50 -5.24
CA HIS A 444 -1.16 6.70 -5.55
C HIS A 444 -1.12 7.01 -7.05
N ALA A 445 -0.89 6.00 -7.90
CA ALA A 445 -0.82 6.22 -9.35
C ALA A 445 -2.16 6.71 -9.93
N VAL A 446 -3.28 6.19 -9.46
CA VAL A 446 -4.61 6.59 -9.94
C VAL A 446 -4.97 8.01 -9.50
N ASN A 447 -4.73 8.37 -8.24
CA ASN A 447 -4.98 9.72 -7.76
C ASN A 447 -4.15 10.74 -8.56
N ALA A 448 -2.84 10.48 -8.72
CA ALA A 448 -1.95 11.28 -9.54
C ALA A 448 -2.43 11.38 -11.00
N ALA A 449 -2.85 10.26 -11.60
CA ALA A 449 -3.30 10.23 -12.98
C ALA A 449 -4.59 11.04 -13.20
N VAL A 450 -5.56 10.97 -12.28
CA VAL A 450 -6.81 11.74 -12.44
C VAL A 450 -6.56 13.24 -12.21
N GLU A 451 -5.76 13.62 -11.21
CA GLU A 451 -5.35 15.02 -11.01
C GLU A 451 -4.67 15.60 -12.26
N GLU A 452 -3.76 14.81 -12.86
CA GLU A 452 -3.06 15.20 -14.07
C GLU A 452 -3.99 15.23 -15.30
N THR A 453 -5.00 14.36 -15.36
CA THR A 453 -6.06 14.42 -16.38
C THR A 453 -6.92 15.68 -16.25
N VAL A 454 -7.31 16.08 -15.04
CA VAL A 454 -8.05 17.34 -14.80
C VAL A 454 -7.20 18.54 -15.18
N ARG A 455 -5.90 18.53 -14.85
CA ARG A 455 -4.97 19.57 -15.29
C ARG A 455 -4.87 19.62 -16.81
N ALA A 456 -4.66 18.47 -17.45
CA ALA A 456 -4.47 18.35 -18.89
C ALA A 456 -5.73 18.72 -19.69
N SER A 457 -6.92 18.49 -19.14
CA SER A 457 -8.19 18.87 -19.78
C SER A 457 -8.42 20.39 -19.78
N GLY A 458 -7.86 21.10 -18.79
CA GLY A 458 -8.11 22.53 -18.59
C GLY A 458 -9.50 22.82 -18.04
N MET A 459 -10.24 21.80 -17.60
CA MET A 459 -11.61 21.92 -17.08
C MET A 459 -11.67 22.38 -15.61
N SER A 460 -10.54 22.75 -15.02
CA SER A 460 -10.42 23.17 -13.62
C SER A 460 -11.11 24.50 -13.27
N ASP A 461 -11.65 25.24 -14.26
CA ASP A 461 -12.20 26.60 -14.09
C ASP A 461 -13.68 26.66 -13.70
N ALA A 462 -14.32 25.53 -13.34
CA ALA A 462 -15.69 25.51 -12.81
C ALA A 462 -15.72 25.36 -11.28
N GLY A 463 -15.23 26.39 -10.57
CA GLY A 463 -15.59 26.74 -9.19
C GLY A 463 -15.56 25.67 -8.09
N VAL A 464 -14.40 25.44 -7.47
CA VAL A 464 -14.29 25.03 -6.05
C VAL A 464 -13.06 25.70 -5.42
N VAL A 465 -13.28 26.29 -4.25
CA VAL A 465 -12.27 26.90 -3.36
C VAL A 465 -11.22 25.86 -2.97
N ARG A 466 -9.95 26.23 -3.10
CA ARG A 466 -8.80 25.46 -2.59
C ARG A 466 -8.49 25.88 -1.15
N ASP A 467 -8.20 24.89 -0.31
CA ASP A 467 -7.27 24.91 0.85
C ASP A 467 -6.98 23.41 1.14
N ASP A 468 -5.80 22.86 1.44
CA ASP A 468 -4.41 23.28 1.74
C ASP A 468 -3.49 22.14 1.20
N PRO A 469 -2.17 22.33 0.91
CA PRO A 469 -1.39 21.40 0.12
C PRO A 469 -0.88 20.23 0.97
N GLY A 470 -1.66 19.15 1.00
CA GLY A 470 -1.12 17.80 1.18
C GLY A 470 -0.13 17.53 0.04
N ARG A 471 1.17 17.63 0.34
CA ARG A 471 2.25 17.50 -0.64
C ARG A 471 2.41 16.03 -1.04
N TYR A 472 1.57 15.58 -1.98
CA TYR A 472 1.74 14.33 -2.70
C TYR A 472 2.29 14.64 -4.08
N TRP A 473 3.47 14.11 -4.37
CA TRP A 473 4.25 14.48 -5.52
C TRP A 473 3.98 13.50 -6.68
N ALA A 474 2.89 13.61 -7.42
CA ALA A 474 2.94 13.08 -8.79
C ALA A 474 4.14 13.76 -9.48
N GLY A 475 5.12 13.01 -9.99
CA GLY A 475 6.27 13.61 -10.68
C GLY A 475 5.74 14.49 -11.80
N ARG A 476 5.66 15.81 -11.56
CA ARG A 476 5.19 16.75 -12.58
C ARG A 476 6.08 16.50 -13.77
N MET A 477 5.49 16.23 -14.94
CA MET A 477 6.19 16.54 -16.17
C MET A 477 6.62 18.01 -16.01
N HIS A 478 7.93 18.27 -15.88
CA HIS A 478 8.44 19.62 -15.82
C HIS A 478 8.02 20.31 -17.13
N GLY A 479 6.92 21.08 -17.11
CA GLY A 479 6.41 21.82 -18.27
C GLY A 479 4.95 21.58 -18.69
N GLY A 480 4.16 20.72 -18.03
CA GLY A 480 2.74 20.56 -18.36
C GLY A 480 1.92 21.83 -18.10
N LYS A 481 1.16 22.31 -19.09
CA LYS A 481 0.31 23.52 -18.98
C LYS A 481 -1.16 23.13 -18.86
N PRO A 482 -1.98 23.79 -18.01
CA PRO A 482 -3.41 23.54 -17.99
C PRO A 482 -4.02 23.55 -19.40
N GLY A 483 -4.79 22.52 -19.74
CA GLY A 483 -5.40 22.40 -21.08
C GLY A 483 -4.46 21.91 -22.20
N ASP A 484 -3.23 21.47 -21.90
CA ASP A 484 -2.28 20.96 -22.90
C ASP A 484 -2.63 19.58 -23.49
N ARG A 485 -3.70 18.95 -22.99
CA ARG A 485 -4.23 17.65 -23.44
C ARG A 485 -3.24 16.49 -23.27
N ARG A 486 -2.28 16.63 -22.35
CA ARG A 486 -1.25 15.60 -22.07
C ARG A 486 -1.29 15.17 -20.61
N ALA A 487 -1.99 14.07 -20.32
CA ALA A 487 -2.12 13.51 -18.97
C ALA A 487 -0.92 12.63 -18.53
N GLY A 488 -0.12 12.10 -19.46
CA GLY A 488 1.09 11.35 -19.14
C GLY A 488 0.96 9.82 -19.19
N VAL A 489 1.90 9.12 -18.55
CA VAL A 489 2.06 7.65 -18.62
C VAL A 489 2.28 7.08 -17.22
N VAL A 490 1.50 6.06 -16.86
CA VAL A 490 1.71 5.26 -15.65
C VAL A 490 2.49 4.00 -16.00
N TRP A 491 3.69 3.82 -15.45
CA TRP A 491 4.53 2.66 -15.72
C TRP A 491 4.49 1.63 -14.59
N HIS A 492 3.88 0.48 -14.89
CA HIS A 492 3.73 -0.64 -13.98
C HIS A 492 4.54 -1.87 -14.42
N THR A 493 5.11 -2.60 -13.46
CA THR A 493 5.73 -3.92 -13.68
C THR A 493 4.67 -4.95 -14.10
N GLN A 494 5.09 -6.03 -14.78
CA GLN A 494 4.18 -7.13 -15.15
C GLN A 494 3.64 -7.82 -13.88
N GLY A 495 2.36 -8.16 -13.87
CA GLY A 495 1.70 -8.82 -12.72
C GLY A 495 1.30 -7.89 -11.56
N SER A 496 1.55 -6.58 -11.65
CA SER A 496 1.22 -5.59 -10.60
C SER A 496 -0.26 -5.20 -10.50
N GLY A 497 -1.14 -5.82 -11.29
CA GLY A 497 -2.57 -5.47 -11.35
C GLY A 497 -2.86 -4.20 -12.17
N LYS A 498 -2.33 -4.12 -13.39
CA LYS A 498 -2.55 -2.97 -14.29
C LYS A 498 -4.04 -2.79 -14.65
N SER A 499 -4.74 -3.90 -14.90
CA SER A 499 -6.18 -3.90 -15.19
C SER A 499 -7.00 -3.25 -14.08
N PHE A 500 -6.72 -3.59 -12.82
CA PHE A 500 -7.35 -2.93 -11.66
C PHE A 500 -6.98 -1.45 -11.57
N THR A 501 -5.75 -1.07 -11.94
CA THR A 501 -5.34 0.34 -11.98
C THR A 501 -6.18 1.12 -12.98
N MET A 502 -6.42 0.56 -14.17
CA MET A 502 -7.28 1.16 -15.20
C MET A 502 -8.73 1.27 -14.71
N LEU A 503 -9.23 0.25 -14.02
CA LEU A 503 -10.58 0.26 -13.44
C LEU A 503 -10.74 1.34 -12.37
N PHE A 504 -9.81 1.42 -11.42
CA PHE A 504 -9.83 2.46 -10.39
C PHE A 504 -9.69 3.86 -10.99
N TYR A 505 -8.86 4.02 -12.02
CA TYR A 505 -8.76 5.27 -12.77
C TYR A 505 -10.10 5.64 -13.42
N ALA A 506 -10.75 4.70 -14.10
CA ALA A 506 -12.06 4.92 -14.71
C ALA A 506 -13.12 5.31 -13.66
N ALA A 507 -13.19 4.56 -12.56
CA ALA A 507 -14.14 4.77 -11.48
C ALA A 507 -13.98 6.15 -10.82
N ARG A 508 -12.74 6.57 -10.57
CA ARG A 508 -12.43 7.88 -9.98
C ARG A 508 -12.64 9.01 -10.99
N ALA A 509 -12.22 8.85 -12.24
CA ALA A 509 -12.36 9.88 -13.28
C ALA A 509 -13.83 10.18 -13.60
N ILE A 510 -14.70 9.16 -13.61
CA ILE A 510 -16.14 9.36 -13.85
C ILE A 510 -16.81 10.11 -12.70
N ARG A 511 -16.37 9.89 -11.46
CA ARG A 511 -16.87 10.58 -10.27
C ARG A 511 -16.22 11.95 -10.02
N GLU A 512 -15.23 12.32 -10.81
CA GLU A 512 -14.54 13.61 -10.69
C GLU A 512 -15.42 14.70 -11.29
N SER A 513 -15.97 15.57 -10.45
CA SER A 513 -16.89 16.63 -10.87
C SER A 513 -16.29 17.53 -11.96
N ALA A 514 -15.00 17.83 -11.87
CA ALA A 514 -14.27 18.62 -12.87
C ALA A 514 -14.22 17.97 -14.26
N MET A 515 -14.44 16.65 -14.36
CA MET A 515 -14.43 15.91 -15.62
C MET A 515 -15.79 15.85 -16.30
N GLN A 516 -16.88 16.32 -15.66
CA GLN A 516 -18.23 16.41 -16.23
C GLN A 516 -18.71 15.12 -16.92
N ASN A 517 -18.58 13.97 -16.24
CA ASN A 517 -18.93 12.63 -16.76
C ASN A 517 -18.22 12.29 -18.10
N PRO A 518 -16.88 12.08 -18.07
CA PRO A 518 -16.08 11.89 -19.26
C PRO A 518 -16.38 10.56 -19.97
N THR A 519 -16.27 10.54 -21.29
CA THR A 519 -16.20 9.29 -22.06
C THR A 519 -14.79 8.71 -21.96
N LEU A 520 -14.68 7.45 -21.53
CA LEU A 520 -13.41 6.73 -21.43
C LEU A 520 -13.27 5.73 -22.58
N VAL A 521 -12.18 5.83 -23.33
CA VAL A 521 -11.83 4.89 -24.39
C VAL A 521 -10.64 4.06 -23.90
N VAL A 522 -10.85 2.76 -23.75
CA VAL A 522 -9.80 1.78 -23.42
C VAL A 522 -9.34 1.12 -24.71
N LEU A 523 -8.04 1.16 -24.99
CA LEU A 523 -7.44 0.54 -26.17
C LEU A 523 -6.38 -0.45 -25.69
N THR A 524 -6.44 -1.69 -26.19
CA THR A 524 -5.38 -2.68 -25.98
C THR A 524 -4.81 -3.14 -27.32
N ASP A 525 -3.63 -3.75 -27.26
CA ASP A 525 -2.92 -4.26 -28.44
C ASP A 525 -3.31 -5.71 -28.79
N ARG A 526 -4.22 -6.35 -28.02
CA ARG A 526 -4.60 -7.75 -28.22
C ARG A 526 -6.08 -8.01 -27.93
N ASN A 527 -6.73 -8.71 -28.85
CA ASN A 527 -8.16 -9.03 -28.76
C ASN A 527 -8.53 -9.88 -27.51
N ASP A 528 -7.64 -10.78 -27.06
CA ASP A 528 -7.86 -11.60 -25.86
C ASP A 528 -7.82 -10.77 -24.57
N LEU A 529 -6.98 -9.74 -24.54
CA LEU A 529 -6.92 -8.78 -23.44
C LEU A 529 -8.10 -7.82 -23.46
N ASP A 530 -8.57 -7.43 -24.65
CA ASP A 530 -9.81 -6.65 -24.84
C ASP A 530 -11.01 -7.41 -24.27
N ASP A 531 -11.20 -8.69 -24.60
CA ASP A 531 -12.32 -9.49 -24.08
C ASP A 531 -12.25 -9.65 -22.55
N GLN A 532 -11.05 -9.86 -22.01
CA GLN A 532 -10.84 -9.95 -20.55
C GLN A 532 -11.16 -8.63 -19.85
N LEU A 533 -10.65 -7.51 -20.37
CA LEU A 533 -10.90 -6.19 -19.81
C LEU A 533 -12.36 -5.78 -20.01
N PHE A 534 -12.96 -6.04 -21.17
CA PHE A 534 -14.37 -5.77 -21.43
C PHE A 534 -15.25 -6.54 -20.44
N GLY A 535 -14.99 -7.83 -20.23
CA GLY A 535 -15.72 -8.62 -19.23
C GLY A 535 -15.53 -8.10 -17.81
N GLN A 536 -14.30 -7.77 -17.40
CA GLN A 536 -14.02 -7.20 -16.09
C GLN A 536 -14.69 -5.84 -15.89
N PHE A 537 -14.57 -4.94 -16.87
CA PHE A 537 -15.22 -3.65 -16.85
C PHE A 537 -16.74 -3.83 -16.84
N GLN A 538 -17.36 -4.61 -17.72
CA GLN A 538 -18.81 -4.79 -17.71
C GLN A 538 -19.34 -5.30 -16.35
N ARG A 539 -18.65 -6.25 -15.71
CA ARG A 539 -19.03 -6.77 -14.38
C ARG A 539 -18.84 -5.74 -13.26
N LEU A 540 -17.71 -5.03 -13.28
CA LEU A 540 -17.30 -4.14 -12.19
C LEU A 540 -17.88 -2.73 -12.37
N VAL A 541 -17.92 -2.19 -13.57
CA VAL A 541 -18.40 -0.85 -13.95
C VAL A 541 -19.92 -0.71 -13.76
N ILE A 542 -20.71 -1.70 -14.19
CA ILE A 542 -22.18 -1.67 -14.01
C ILE A 542 -22.54 -1.75 -12.51
N THR A 543 -21.78 -2.51 -11.73
CA THR A 543 -22.03 -2.71 -10.29
C THR A 543 -21.41 -1.62 -9.40
N HIS A 544 -20.30 -0.99 -9.82
CA HIS A 544 -19.49 -0.10 -8.97
C HIS A 544 -19.36 1.35 -9.45
N ILE A 545 -19.52 1.63 -10.74
CA ILE A 545 -19.18 2.95 -11.30
C ILE A 545 -20.44 3.74 -11.65
N PHE A 546 -21.48 3.10 -12.19
CA PHE A 546 -22.66 3.81 -12.70
C PHE A 546 -23.94 3.71 -11.85
N SER A 547 -23.95 2.99 -10.72
CA SER A 547 -25.17 2.75 -9.91
C SER A 547 -25.71 3.96 -9.11
N GLY A 548 -25.32 5.19 -9.44
CA GLY A 548 -25.72 6.41 -8.73
C GLY A 548 -25.26 7.72 -9.39
N LEU A 549 -25.03 7.70 -10.71
CA LEU A 549 -24.78 8.90 -11.49
C LEU A 549 -26.08 9.24 -12.24
N ASP A 550 -26.96 9.99 -11.59
CA ASP A 550 -28.11 10.64 -12.22
C ASP A 550 -27.78 12.12 -12.50
#